data_AF-A0A552WMS2-F1
#
_entry.id   AF-A0A552WMS2-F1
#
_cell.length_a   1.000
_cell.length_b   1.000
_cell.length_c   1.000
_cell.angle_alpha   90.00
_cell.angle_beta   90.00
_cell.angle_gamma   90.00
#
_symmetry.space_group_name_H-M   'P 1'
#
loop_
_entity.id
_entity.type
_entity.pdbx_description
1 polymer ?
#
loop_
_entity_poly.entity_id
_entity_poly.type
_entity_poly.pdbx_seq_one_letter_code
_entity_poly.pdbx_strand_id
1 'polypeptide(L)'
;MRLQTRETSSVPSGRPGQSAPVWGVLLLLVGVVLLLDTLDVFPATGLFWAAAFAAAGLVFLYAFVTVPTAWWSAIPGSALLGLAAVAAWPEVAPAGDEGLGAAVLLALTGAGFGAVYVRTPRRWWAIIPAGAGVTLGVLVALTAVLSGAALGVVLFAGLALTFLLVHLLAPVRRRRWALVVAGALGVLGVMAALEADASLDLVVYAWPAALIVAGAYLLWNASRSRRSH
;
A
#
# COMPACT_ATOMS: atom_id res chain seq x y z
N MET A 1 -33.35 29.31 33.75
CA MET A 1 -34.20 28.13 34.01
C MET A 1 -34.86 27.71 32.70
N ARG A 2 -34.22 26.80 31.94
CA ARG A 2 -34.79 26.16 30.74
C ARG A 2 -34.46 24.68 30.78
N LEU A 3 -35.45 23.90 30.41
CA LEU A 3 -35.66 22.52 30.78
C LEU A 3 -34.67 21.59 30.06
N GLN A 4 -34.07 20.68 30.82
CA GLN A 4 -33.36 19.53 30.30
C GLN A 4 -34.38 18.57 29.66
N THR A 5 -34.35 18.46 28.34
CA THR A 5 -34.98 17.34 27.63
C THR A 5 -34.12 16.10 27.86
N ARG A 6 -34.63 15.18 28.70
CA ARG A 6 -34.11 13.81 28.83
C ARG A 6 -34.34 13.08 27.51
N GLU A 7 -33.29 12.90 26.72
CA GLU A 7 -33.26 11.87 25.68
C GLU A 7 -33.10 10.51 26.35
N THR A 8 -34.12 9.68 26.22
CA THR A 8 -34.11 8.27 26.61
C THR A 8 -33.37 7.49 25.52
N SER A 9 -32.09 7.22 25.73
CA SER A 9 -31.35 6.28 24.89
C SER A 9 -31.86 4.86 25.17
N SER A 10 -32.73 4.36 24.29
CA SER A 10 -33.03 2.93 24.21
C SER A 10 -31.77 2.22 23.70
N VAL A 11 -31.02 1.62 24.63
CA VAL A 11 -29.90 0.74 24.30
C VAL A 11 -30.46 -0.47 23.55
N PRO A 12 -30.06 -0.74 22.30
CA PRO A 12 -30.45 -1.97 21.63
C PRO A 12 -29.77 -3.15 22.34
N SER A 13 -30.55 -4.02 22.96
CA SER A 13 -30.06 -5.29 23.51
C SER A 13 -29.75 -6.27 22.38
N GLY A 14 -28.67 -6.03 21.64
CA GLY A 14 -28.10 -7.00 20.71
C GLY A 14 -27.47 -8.13 21.53
N ARG A 15 -27.94 -9.37 21.38
CA ARG A 15 -27.37 -10.55 22.06
C ARG A 15 -25.89 -10.68 21.68
N PRO A 16 -24.93 -10.48 22.59
CA PRO A 16 -23.54 -10.82 22.33
C PRO A 16 -23.44 -12.35 22.45
N GLY A 17 -23.18 -13.08 21.36
CA GLY A 17 -22.94 -14.52 21.53
C GLY A 17 -22.87 -15.43 20.31
N GLN A 18 -23.35 -15.05 19.12
CA GLN A 18 -23.37 -16.02 18.00
C GLN A 18 -22.07 -16.11 17.21
N SER A 19 -21.22 -15.07 17.21
CA SER A 19 -19.89 -15.11 16.57
C SER A 19 -18.79 -15.66 17.49
N ALA A 20 -18.98 -15.59 18.81
CA ALA A 20 -18.01 -16.03 19.81
C ALA A 20 -17.55 -17.50 19.66
N PRO A 21 -18.42 -18.50 19.42
CA PRO A 21 -17.97 -19.90 19.34
C PRO A 21 -17.15 -20.17 18.07
N VAL A 22 -17.45 -19.52 16.94
CA VAL A 22 -16.70 -19.69 15.69
C VAL A 22 -15.27 -19.17 15.84
N TRP A 23 -15.10 -17.99 16.46
CA TRP A 23 -13.78 -17.44 16.75
C TRP A 23 -13.02 -18.29 17.77
N GLY A 24 -13.71 -18.82 18.78
CA GLY A 24 -13.11 -19.75 19.76
C GLY A 24 -12.57 -21.03 19.12
N VAL A 25 -13.35 -21.67 18.25
CA VAL A 25 -12.92 -22.87 17.52
C VAL A 25 -11.75 -22.57 16.58
N LEU A 26 -11.81 -21.44 15.86
CA LEU A 26 -10.72 -21.02 14.98
C LEU A 26 -9.42 -20.80 15.76
N LEU A 27 -9.48 -20.07 16.88
CA LEU A 27 -8.33 -19.83 17.75
C LEU A 27 -7.76 -21.12 18.32
N LEU A 28 -8.63 -22.07 18.68
CA LEU A 28 -8.21 -23.38 19.19
C LEU A 28 -7.48 -24.20 18.12
N LEU A 29 -8.01 -24.25 16.89
CA LEU A 29 -7.35 -24.94 15.78
C LEU A 29 -6.00 -24.31 15.43
N VAL A 30 -5.93 -22.98 15.34
CA VAL A 30 -4.67 -22.26 15.11
C VAL A 30 -3.67 -22.55 16.23
N GLY A 31 -4.10 -22.50 17.50
CA GLY A 31 -3.26 -22.80 18.65
C GLY A 31 -2.72 -24.24 18.66
N VAL A 32 -3.54 -25.23 18.27
CA VAL A 32 -3.12 -26.63 18.16
C VAL A 32 -2.05 -26.79 17.08
N VAL A 33 -2.24 -26.17 15.90
CA VAL A 33 -1.24 -26.22 14.82
C VAL A 33 0.10 -25.60 15.27
N LEU A 34 0.06 -24.43 15.94
CA LEU A 34 1.27 -23.78 16.46
C LEU A 34 1.96 -24.60 17.56
N LEU A 35 1.19 -25.29 18.41
CA LEU A 35 1.74 -26.17 19.44
C LEU A 35 2.43 -27.39 18.82
N LEU A 36 1.82 -28.01 17.81
CA LEU A 36 2.39 -29.16 17.11
C LEU A 36 3.68 -28.81 16.35
N ASP A 37 3.74 -27.61 15.79
CA ASP A 37 4.97 -27.05 15.19
C ASP A 37 6.06 -26.83 16.23
N THR A 38 5.71 -26.23 17.39
CA THR A 38 6.66 -26.01 18.50
C THR A 38 7.22 -27.31 19.08
N LEU A 39 6.42 -28.39 19.05
CA LEU A 39 6.81 -29.71 19.54
C LEU A 39 7.60 -30.54 18.52
N ASP A 40 7.85 -30.01 17.32
CA ASP A 40 8.54 -30.69 16.21
C ASP A 40 7.87 -32.02 15.79
N VAL A 41 6.57 -32.16 16.11
CA VAL A 41 5.75 -33.33 15.75
C VAL A 41 5.27 -33.21 14.30
N PHE A 42 5.07 -31.98 13.83
CA PHE A 42 4.74 -31.64 12.46
C PHE A 42 5.43 -30.31 12.11
N PRO A 43 6.63 -30.31 11.49
CA PRO A 43 7.31 -29.08 11.14
C PRO A 43 6.44 -28.35 10.10
N ALA A 44 5.83 -27.24 10.50
CA ALA A 44 5.05 -26.38 9.61
C ALA A 44 6.04 -25.62 8.71
N THR A 45 6.51 -26.31 7.68
CA THR A 45 7.43 -25.77 6.66
C THR A 45 6.87 -24.50 6.02
N GLY A 46 7.74 -23.73 5.36
CA GLY A 46 7.32 -22.54 4.60
C GLY A 46 6.20 -22.86 3.61
N LEU A 47 6.22 -24.07 3.02
CA LEU A 47 5.18 -24.59 2.12
C LEU A 47 3.81 -24.76 2.79
N PHE A 48 3.75 -25.19 4.05
CA PHE A 48 2.47 -25.29 4.77
C PHE A 48 1.82 -23.92 4.92
N TRP A 49 2.59 -22.94 5.38
CA TRP A 49 2.12 -21.56 5.53
C TRP A 49 1.78 -20.93 4.18
N ALA A 50 2.59 -21.19 3.16
CA ALA A 50 2.30 -20.76 1.80
C ALA A 50 0.96 -21.29 1.30
N ALA A 51 0.69 -22.59 1.49
CA ALA A 51 -0.57 -23.21 1.11
C ALA A 51 -1.76 -22.64 1.91
N ALA A 52 -1.60 -22.43 3.22
CA ALA A 52 -2.63 -21.86 4.07
C ALA A 52 -2.97 -20.42 3.67
N PHE A 53 -1.97 -19.57 3.46
CA PHE A 53 -2.16 -18.20 2.99
C PHE A 53 -2.75 -18.15 1.58
N ALA A 54 -2.31 -19.03 0.68
CA ALA A 54 -2.86 -19.11 -0.67
C ALA A 54 -4.33 -19.50 -0.66
N ALA A 55 -4.70 -20.54 0.12
CA ALA A 55 -6.09 -20.96 0.26
C ALA A 55 -6.97 -19.83 0.83
N ALA A 56 -6.53 -19.17 1.90
CA ALA A 56 -7.23 -18.04 2.48
C ALA A 56 -7.36 -16.87 1.48
N GLY A 57 -6.29 -16.54 0.76
CA GLY A 57 -6.28 -15.49 -0.26
C GLY A 57 -7.25 -15.79 -1.40
N LEU A 58 -7.29 -17.03 -1.87
CA LEU A 58 -8.23 -17.48 -2.90
C LEU A 58 -9.68 -17.40 -2.45
N VAL A 59 -10.01 -17.68 -1.18
CA VAL A 59 -11.36 -17.49 -0.64
C VAL A 59 -11.78 -16.02 -0.71
N PHE A 60 -10.90 -15.10 -0.35
CA PHE A 60 -11.18 -13.66 -0.47
C PHE A 60 -11.30 -13.21 -1.93
N LEU A 61 -10.45 -13.69 -2.84
CA LEU A 61 -10.57 -13.36 -4.26
C LEU A 61 -11.81 -13.99 -4.90
N TYR A 62 -12.23 -15.17 -4.46
CA TYR A 62 -13.49 -15.77 -4.86
C TYR A 62 -14.66 -14.90 -4.40
N ALA A 63 -14.66 -14.43 -3.15
CA ALA A 63 -15.65 -13.47 -2.66
C ALA A 63 -15.61 -12.16 -3.45
N PHE A 64 -14.42 -11.70 -3.87
CA PHE A 64 -14.28 -10.53 -4.74
C PHE A 64 -15.02 -10.77 -6.05
N VAL A 65 -14.79 -11.86 -6.76
CA VAL A 65 -15.43 -12.09 -8.07
C VAL A 65 -16.93 -12.36 -7.94
N THR A 66 -17.36 -13.10 -6.91
CA THR A 66 -18.75 -13.57 -6.79
C THR A 66 -19.70 -12.60 -6.10
N VAL A 67 -19.21 -11.78 -5.17
CA VAL A 67 -20.06 -10.88 -4.37
C VAL A 67 -19.83 -9.42 -4.82
N PRO A 68 -20.79 -8.78 -5.53
CA PRO A 68 -20.68 -7.40 -6.04
C PRO A 68 -20.33 -6.37 -4.97
N THR A 69 -20.83 -6.58 -3.76
CA THR A 69 -20.64 -5.68 -2.62
C THR A 69 -19.32 -5.89 -1.88
N ALA A 70 -18.62 -7.01 -2.10
CA ALA A 70 -17.38 -7.38 -1.41
C ALA A 70 -16.12 -6.86 -2.12
N TRP A 71 -16.14 -5.63 -2.63
CA TRP A 71 -14.99 -4.99 -3.29
C TRP A 71 -13.71 -5.03 -2.44
N TRP A 72 -13.83 -4.91 -1.12
CA TRP A 72 -12.71 -4.80 -0.18
C TRP A 72 -11.91 -6.09 -0.12
N SER A 73 -12.52 -7.24 -0.45
CA SER A 73 -11.90 -8.56 -0.36
C SER A 73 -10.72 -8.75 -1.33
N ALA A 74 -10.61 -7.93 -2.38
CA ALA A 74 -9.41 -7.92 -3.23
C ALA A 74 -8.14 -7.58 -2.46
N ILE A 75 -8.22 -6.71 -1.44
CA ILE A 75 -7.07 -6.25 -0.67
C ILE A 75 -6.50 -7.38 0.22
N PRO A 76 -7.26 -7.98 1.15
CA PRO A 76 -6.77 -9.10 1.94
C PRO A 76 -6.48 -10.31 1.06
N GLY A 77 -7.27 -10.55 0.01
CA GLY A 77 -7.04 -11.67 -0.91
C GLY A 77 -5.68 -11.59 -1.59
N SER A 78 -5.32 -10.43 -2.14
CA SER A 78 -4.03 -10.25 -2.81
C SER A 78 -2.87 -10.15 -1.82
N ALA A 79 -3.06 -9.54 -0.64
CA ALA A 79 -2.05 -9.51 0.41
C ALA A 79 -1.72 -10.92 0.94
N LEU A 80 -2.74 -11.78 1.12
CA LEU A 80 -2.56 -13.17 1.52
C LEU A 80 -1.84 -13.98 0.44
N LEU A 81 -2.12 -13.77 -0.85
CA LEU A 81 -1.32 -14.38 -1.91
C LEU A 81 0.12 -13.87 -1.92
N GLY A 82 0.33 -12.60 -1.58
CA GLY A 82 1.66 -12.05 -1.37
C GLY A 82 2.40 -12.72 -0.21
N LEU A 83 1.72 -12.95 0.91
CA LEU A 83 2.29 -13.68 2.05
C LEU A 83 2.56 -15.14 1.70
N ALA A 84 1.71 -15.76 0.87
CA ALA A 84 1.96 -17.09 0.36
C ALA A 84 3.25 -17.13 -0.47
N ALA A 85 3.48 -16.13 -1.32
CA ALA A 85 4.71 -16.01 -2.09
C ALA A 85 5.93 -15.83 -1.18
N VAL A 86 5.85 -14.99 -0.16
CA VAL A 86 6.93 -14.80 0.84
C VAL A 86 7.22 -16.10 1.59
N ALA A 87 6.20 -16.83 2.03
CA ALA A 87 6.36 -18.08 2.77
C ALA A 87 6.95 -19.21 1.89
N ALA A 88 6.60 -19.25 0.60
CA ALA A 88 7.15 -20.22 -0.34
C ALA A 88 8.56 -19.86 -0.82
N TRP A 89 8.95 -18.58 -0.75
CA TRP A 89 10.16 -18.07 -1.37
C TRP A 89 11.44 -18.81 -0.95
N PRO A 90 11.71 -19.08 0.35
CA PRO A 90 12.93 -19.77 0.77
C PRO A 90 13.08 -21.20 0.20
N GLU A 91 11.97 -21.81 -0.22
CA GLU A 91 11.91 -23.20 -0.70
C GLU A 91 12.18 -23.28 -2.22
N VAL A 92 11.97 -22.18 -2.95
CA VAL A 92 12.08 -22.12 -4.41
C VAL A 92 13.19 -21.18 -4.90
N ALA A 93 13.64 -20.26 -4.06
CA ALA A 93 14.62 -19.25 -4.42
C ALA A 93 16.04 -19.83 -4.45
N PRO A 94 16.87 -19.42 -5.43
CA PRO A 94 18.32 -19.63 -5.35
C PRO A 94 18.88 -19.00 -4.07
N ALA A 95 19.86 -19.65 -3.45
CA ALA A 95 20.49 -19.16 -2.23
C ALA A 95 21.00 -17.71 -2.41
N GLY A 96 20.58 -16.80 -1.53
CA GLY A 96 21.02 -15.39 -1.50
C GLY A 96 20.05 -14.38 -2.10
N ASP A 97 18.92 -14.79 -2.68
CA ASP A 97 17.89 -13.87 -3.17
C ASP A 97 16.74 -13.77 -2.15
N GLU A 98 16.89 -12.98 -1.09
CA GLU A 98 15.87 -12.90 -0.03
C GLU A 98 14.80 -11.81 -0.29
N GLY A 99 15.09 -10.85 -1.18
CA GLY A 99 14.26 -9.66 -1.37
C GLY A 99 13.05 -9.86 -2.28
N LEU A 100 13.13 -10.76 -3.27
CA LEU A 100 12.10 -10.91 -4.30
C LEU A 100 10.76 -11.41 -3.75
N GLY A 101 10.74 -12.23 -2.69
CA GLY A 101 9.49 -12.62 -2.02
C GLY A 101 8.71 -11.41 -1.52
N ALA A 102 9.40 -10.46 -0.86
CA ALA A 102 8.80 -9.21 -0.39
C ALA A 102 8.37 -8.30 -1.55
N ALA A 103 9.14 -8.27 -2.66
CA ALA A 103 8.75 -7.54 -3.86
C ALA A 103 7.42 -8.05 -4.44
N VAL A 104 7.24 -9.37 -4.52
CA VAL A 104 6.00 -10.00 -4.99
C VAL A 104 4.84 -9.68 -4.06
N LEU A 105 5.04 -9.72 -2.73
CA LEU A 105 4.02 -9.32 -1.76
C LEU A 105 3.53 -7.89 -2.00
N LEU A 106 4.47 -6.95 -2.16
CA LEU A 106 4.14 -5.53 -2.37
C LEU A 106 3.43 -5.32 -3.70
N ALA A 107 3.87 -5.99 -4.77
CA ALA A 107 3.24 -5.94 -6.08
C ALA A 107 1.82 -6.51 -6.06
N LEU A 108 1.60 -7.67 -5.43
CA LEU A 108 0.27 -8.28 -5.30
C LEU A 108 -0.66 -7.44 -4.41
N THR A 109 -0.14 -6.89 -3.31
CA THR A 109 -0.91 -5.98 -2.46
C THR A 109 -1.34 -4.75 -3.25
N GLY A 110 -0.42 -4.15 -4.02
CA GLY A 110 -0.71 -3.05 -4.93
C GLY A 110 -1.75 -3.42 -5.99
N ALA A 111 -1.64 -4.62 -6.58
CA ALA A 111 -2.61 -5.14 -7.54
C ALA A 111 -4.02 -5.31 -6.94
N GLY A 112 -4.13 -5.69 -5.66
CA GLY A 112 -5.41 -5.76 -4.95
C GLY A 112 -6.11 -4.41 -4.86
N PHE A 113 -5.37 -3.34 -4.52
CA PHE A 113 -5.89 -1.99 -4.56
C PHE A 113 -6.23 -1.54 -6.00
N GLY A 114 -5.42 -1.92 -6.98
CA GLY A 114 -5.71 -1.69 -8.40
C GLY A 114 -7.03 -2.34 -8.83
N ALA A 115 -7.28 -3.58 -8.42
CA ALA A 115 -8.52 -4.30 -8.68
C ALA A 115 -9.74 -3.60 -8.03
N VAL A 116 -9.58 -3.05 -6.82
CA VAL A 116 -10.62 -2.21 -6.19
C VAL A 116 -10.95 -0.99 -7.05
N TYR A 117 -9.93 -0.30 -7.58
CA TYR A 117 -10.14 0.87 -8.43
C TYR A 117 -10.84 0.51 -9.74
N VAL A 118 -10.37 -0.53 -10.44
CA VAL A 118 -10.97 -1.01 -11.70
C VAL A 118 -12.44 -1.37 -11.51
N ARG A 119 -12.77 -2.07 -10.42
CA ARG A 119 -14.16 -2.48 -10.13
C ARG A 119 -15.04 -1.34 -9.69
N THR A 120 -14.51 -0.38 -8.92
CA THR A 120 -15.29 0.74 -8.41
C THR A 120 -14.49 2.03 -8.54
N PRO A 121 -14.48 2.69 -9.73
CA PRO A 121 -13.68 3.88 -9.99
C PRO A 121 -14.00 5.06 -9.07
N ARG A 122 -15.18 5.05 -8.44
CA ARG A 122 -15.56 6.00 -7.38
C ARG A 122 -14.61 5.95 -6.17
N ARG A 123 -13.90 4.84 -5.96
CA ARG A 123 -12.84 4.66 -4.95
C ARG A 123 -11.45 5.01 -5.52
N TRP A 124 -11.33 6.21 -6.07
CA TRP A 124 -10.09 6.76 -6.60
C TRP A 124 -8.92 6.74 -5.61
N TRP A 125 -9.20 6.73 -4.31
CA TRP A 125 -8.17 6.62 -3.27
C TRP A 125 -7.31 5.37 -3.40
N ALA A 126 -7.83 4.29 -4.00
CA ALA A 126 -7.12 3.03 -4.16
C ALA A 126 -5.95 3.10 -5.17
N ILE A 127 -5.92 4.12 -6.03
CA ILE A 127 -4.77 4.36 -6.94
C ILE A 127 -3.49 4.60 -6.16
N ILE A 128 -3.56 5.31 -5.02
CA ILE A 128 -2.39 5.66 -4.21
C ILE A 128 -1.69 4.42 -3.66
N PRO A 129 -2.35 3.55 -2.87
CA PRO A 129 -1.70 2.33 -2.37
C PRO A 129 -1.41 1.33 -3.50
N ALA A 130 -2.16 1.34 -4.61
CA ALA A 130 -1.84 0.52 -5.77
C ALA A 130 -0.48 0.89 -6.37
N GLY A 131 -0.30 2.18 -6.71
CA GLY A 131 0.94 2.68 -7.29
C GLY A 131 2.11 2.65 -6.31
N ALA A 132 1.87 2.94 -5.03
CA ALA A 132 2.89 2.80 -3.98
C ALA A 132 3.35 1.34 -3.81
N GLY A 133 2.42 0.38 -3.76
CA GLY A 133 2.76 -1.04 -3.66
C GLY A 133 3.59 -1.53 -4.85
N VAL A 134 3.23 -1.14 -6.07
CA VAL A 134 4.01 -1.44 -7.28
C VAL A 134 5.39 -0.79 -7.23
N THR A 135 5.47 0.49 -6.86
CA THR A 135 6.75 1.22 -6.76
C THR A 135 7.68 0.58 -5.74
N LEU A 136 7.16 0.22 -4.57
CA LEU A 136 7.94 -0.45 -3.53
C LEU A 136 8.34 -1.87 -3.94
N GLY A 137 7.47 -2.61 -4.63
CA GLY A 137 7.82 -3.92 -5.18
C GLY A 137 8.98 -3.85 -6.17
N VAL A 138 8.92 -2.91 -7.11
CA VAL A 138 10.02 -2.64 -8.06
C VAL A 138 11.28 -2.20 -7.33
N LEU A 139 11.16 -1.32 -6.33
CA LEU A 139 12.28 -0.85 -5.54
C LEU A 139 13.00 -2.00 -4.84
N VAL A 140 12.25 -2.88 -4.17
CA VAL A 140 12.81 -4.05 -3.49
C VAL A 140 13.48 -4.99 -4.49
N ALA A 141 12.87 -5.25 -5.65
CA ALA A 141 13.47 -6.10 -6.68
C ALA A 141 14.78 -5.53 -7.25
N LEU A 142 14.96 -4.21 -7.25
CA LEU A 142 16.16 -3.55 -7.75
C LEU A 142 17.26 -3.37 -6.71
N THR A 143 17.02 -3.70 -5.44
CA THR A 143 18.03 -3.54 -4.37
C THR A 143 19.31 -4.35 -4.60
N ALA A 144 19.25 -5.44 -5.37
CA ALA A 144 20.41 -6.25 -5.73
C ALA A 144 21.36 -5.56 -6.74
N VAL A 145 20.86 -4.57 -7.49
CA VAL A 145 21.58 -3.95 -8.62
C VAL A 145 21.76 -2.44 -8.42
N LEU A 146 20.83 -1.79 -7.74
CA LEU A 146 20.84 -0.37 -7.46
C LEU A 146 21.04 -0.11 -5.95
N SER A 147 21.69 1.00 -5.64
CA SER A 147 21.88 1.45 -4.26
C SER A 147 21.83 2.98 -4.17
N GLY A 148 21.70 3.50 -2.95
CA GLY A 148 21.74 4.94 -2.68
C GLY A 148 20.73 5.76 -3.48
N ALA A 149 21.20 6.85 -4.09
CA ALA A 149 20.38 7.81 -4.81
C ALA A 149 19.59 7.18 -5.99
N ALA A 150 20.13 6.14 -6.63
CA ALA A 150 19.44 5.44 -7.73
C ALA A 150 18.13 4.77 -7.27
N LEU A 151 18.08 4.20 -6.06
CA LEU A 151 16.83 3.70 -5.48
C LEU A 151 15.87 4.86 -5.14
N GLY A 152 16.41 6.00 -4.73
CA GLY A 152 15.65 7.24 -4.54
C GLY A 152 14.94 7.69 -5.81
N VAL A 153 15.60 7.62 -6.96
CA VAL A 153 14.98 7.93 -8.27
C VAL A 153 13.76 7.03 -8.50
N VAL A 154 13.91 5.72 -8.34
CA VAL A 154 12.82 4.76 -8.54
C VAL A 154 11.65 5.06 -7.61
N LEU A 155 11.93 5.31 -6.32
CA LEU A 155 10.90 5.61 -5.33
C LEU A 155 10.14 6.90 -5.66
N PHE A 156 10.86 8.01 -5.82
CA PHE A 156 10.25 9.32 -5.99
C PHE A 156 9.57 9.45 -7.35
N ALA A 157 10.16 8.90 -8.42
CA ALA A 157 9.54 8.89 -9.74
C ALA A 157 8.27 8.00 -9.76
N GLY A 158 8.31 6.81 -9.17
CA GLY A 158 7.15 5.92 -9.10
C GLY A 158 5.98 6.52 -8.30
N LEU A 159 6.28 7.16 -7.16
CA LEU A 159 5.27 7.88 -6.39
C LEU A 159 4.77 9.14 -7.12
N ALA A 160 5.65 9.92 -7.76
CA ALA A 160 5.24 11.07 -8.57
C ALA A 160 4.27 10.65 -9.69
N LEU A 161 4.58 9.55 -10.38
CA LEU A 161 3.70 8.96 -11.40
C LEU A 161 2.36 8.52 -10.78
N THR A 162 2.37 7.92 -9.60
CA THR A 162 1.15 7.53 -8.89
C THR A 162 0.24 8.73 -8.61
N PHE A 163 0.80 9.84 -8.11
CA PHE A 163 0.03 11.05 -7.85
C PHE A 163 -0.40 11.77 -9.14
N LEU A 164 0.39 11.67 -10.22
CA LEU A 164 -0.02 12.12 -11.54
C LEU A 164 -1.23 11.33 -12.05
N LEU A 165 -1.24 10.01 -11.90
CA LEU A 165 -2.39 9.16 -12.21
C LEU A 165 -3.62 9.57 -11.38
N VAL A 166 -3.45 9.84 -10.08
CA VAL A 166 -4.54 10.38 -9.24
C VAL A 166 -5.05 11.72 -9.78
N HIS A 167 -4.17 12.62 -10.22
CA HIS A 167 -4.57 13.89 -10.82
C HIS A 167 -5.43 13.69 -12.08
N LEU A 168 -5.07 12.75 -12.94
CA LEU A 168 -5.77 12.46 -14.19
C LEU A 168 -7.11 11.75 -13.96
N LEU A 169 -7.13 10.79 -13.03
CA LEU A 169 -8.22 9.83 -12.87
C LEU A 169 -9.22 10.19 -11.76
N ALA A 170 -8.84 10.98 -10.74
CA ALA A 170 -9.75 11.36 -9.66
C ALA A 170 -10.80 12.40 -10.12
N PRO A 171 -11.92 12.60 -9.42
CA PRO A 171 -12.91 13.63 -9.76
C PRO A 171 -12.39 15.07 -9.64
N VAL A 172 -12.82 15.98 -10.53
CA VAL A 172 -12.30 17.36 -10.72
C VAL A 172 -12.15 18.16 -9.41
N ARG A 173 -13.11 18.06 -8.48
CA ARG A 173 -13.09 18.76 -7.18
C ARG A 173 -11.92 18.38 -6.25
N ARG A 174 -11.17 17.30 -6.53
CA ARG A 174 -10.10 16.78 -5.65
C ARG A 174 -8.73 16.67 -6.32
N ARG A 175 -8.54 17.20 -7.55
CA ARG A 175 -7.33 16.96 -8.38
C ARG A 175 -6.12 17.84 -8.06
N ARG A 176 -6.33 19.07 -7.55
CA ARG A 176 -5.25 20.08 -7.46
C ARG A 176 -4.17 19.68 -6.46
N TRP A 177 -4.56 19.11 -5.32
CA TRP A 177 -3.60 18.66 -4.31
C TRP A 177 -2.67 17.56 -4.84
N ALA A 178 -3.21 16.58 -5.57
CA ALA A 178 -2.41 15.50 -6.14
C ALA A 178 -1.32 16.00 -7.11
N LEU A 179 -1.60 17.07 -7.87
CA LEU A 179 -0.60 17.70 -8.74
C LEU A 179 0.56 18.32 -7.94
N VAL A 180 0.25 18.97 -6.81
CA VAL A 180 1.29 19.55 -5.94
C VAL A 180 2.20 18.45 -5.40
N VAL A 181 1.60 17.35 -4.93
CA VAL A 181 2.36 16.20 -4.42
C VAL A 181 3.18 15.54 -5.52
N ALA A 182 2.60 15.33 -6.71
CA ALA A 182 3.31 14.79 -7.87
C ALA A 182 4.49 15.68 -8.27
N GLY A 183 4.30 17.00 -8.29
CA GLY A 183 5.36 17.96 -8.60
C GLY A 183 6.48 17.94 -7.56
N ALA A 184 6.15 17.92 -6.26
CA ALA A 184 7.14 17.85 -5.19
C ALA A 184 7.96 16.56 -5.27
N LEU A 185 7.31 15.40 -5.44
CA LEU A 185 7.98 14.12 -5.62
C LEU A 185 8.80 14.07 -6.91
N GLY A 186 8.31 14.68 -7.99
CA GLY A 186 9.04 14.79 -9.25
C GLY A 186 10.35 15.57 -9.10
N VAL A 187 10.31 16.69 -8.36
CA VAL A 187 11.53 17.45 -8.01
C VAL A 187 12.50 16.57 -7.22
N LEU A 188 12.02 15.87 -6.17
CA LEU A 188 12.87 14.96 -5.39
C LEU A 188 13.47 13.83 -6.25
N GLY A 189 12.71 13.28 -7.19
CA GLY A 189 13.21 12.27 -8.14
C GLY A 189 14.29 12.82 -9.08
N VAL A 190 14.14 14.05 -9.57
CA VAL A 190 15.17 14.74 -10.35
C VAL A 190 16.42 15.00 -9.51
N MET A 191 16.25 15.46 -8.26
CA MET A 191 17.39 15.65 -7.34
C MET A 191 18.14 14.34 -7.10
N ALA A 192 17.42 13.25 -6.83
CA ALA A 192 18.01 11.92 -6.67
C ALA A 192 18.72 11.45 -7.94
N ALA A 193 18.21 11.81 -9.13
CA ALA A 193 18.85 11.44 -10.40
C ALA A 193 20.15 12.21 -10.64
N LEU A 194 20.18 13.49 -10.26
CA LEU A 194 21.41 14.31 -10.31
C LEU A 194 22.46 13.81 -9.33
N GLU A 195 22.05 13.32 -8.16
CA GLU A 195 22.98 12.73 -7.16
C GLU A 195 23.48 11.34 -7.58
N ALA A 196 22.64 10.55 -8.24
CA ALA A 196 23.02 9.23 -8.74
C ALA A 196 24.11 9.30 -9.83
N ASP A 197 24.20 10.42 -10.55
CA ASP A 197 25.27 10.68 -11.52
C ASP A 197 26.44 11.41 -10.85
N ALA A 198 27.43 10.64 -10.39
CA ALA A 198 28.61 11.11 -9.66
C ALA A 198 29.52 12.10 -10.46
N SER A 199 29.21 12.35 -11.73
CA SER A 199 29.97 13.23 -12.62
C SER A 199 29.52 14.70 -12.57
N LEU A 200 28.42 15.00 -11.88
CA LEU A 200 27.85 16.35 -11.81
C LEU A 200 27.94 16.91 -10.38
N ASP A 201 28.90 17.81 -10.13
CA ASP A 201 28.96 18.71 -8.94
C ASP A 201 27.74 19.66 -8.82
N LEU A 202 26.71 19.44 -9.63
CA LEU A 202 25.46 20.18 -9.68
C LEU A 202 24.63 20.01 -8.40
N VAL A 203 24.87 18.96 -7.61
CA VAL A 203 24.19 18.70 -6.32
C VAL A 203 24.33 19.89 -5.35
N VAL A 204 25.48 20.57 -5.37
CA VAL A 204 25.72 21.77 -4.52
C VAL A 204 24.76 22.92 -4.86
N TYR A 205 24.35 23.04 -6.13
CA TYR A 205 23.46 24.10 -6.62
C TYR A 205 22.00 23.65 -6.72
N ALA A 206 21.77 22.33 -6.79
CA ALA A 206 20.46 21.72 -6.91
C ALA A 206 19.58 21.99 -5.67
N TRP A 207 20.17 21.92 -4.47
CA TRP A 207 19.45 22.17 -3.21
C TRP A 207 18.97 23.64 -3.06
N PRO A 208 19.81 24.66 -3.29
CA PRO A 208 19.36 26.05 -3.37
C PRO A 208 18.30 26.30 -4.45
N ALA A 209 18.45 25.72 -5.64
CA ALA A 209 17.50 25.89 -6.74
C ALA A 209 16.12 25.29 -6.39
N ALA A 210 16.09 24.09 -5.81
CA ALA A 210 14.85 23.46 -5.34
C ALA A 210 14.14 24.31 -4.28
N LEU A 211 14.90 24.89 -3.33
CA LEU A 211 14.37 25.81 -2.32
C LEU A 211 13.78 27.08 -2.94
N ILE A 212 14.44 27.65 -3.96
CA ILE A 212 13.94 28.84 -4.68
C ILE A 212 12.63 28.53 -5.40
N VAL A 213 12.55 27.40 -6.11
CA VAL A 213 11.35 26.98 -6.83
C VAL A 213 10.19 26.69 -5.86
N ALA A 214 10.47 25.99 -4.74
CA ALA A 214 9.48 25.72 -3.71
C ALA A 214 8.98 27.03 -3.06
N GLY A 215 9.88 27.96 -2.76
CA GLY A 215 9.54 29.29 -2.23
C GLY A 215 8.68 30.11 -3.20
N ALA A 216 9.06 30.15 -4.48
CA ALA A 216 8.31 30.83 -5.53
C ALA A 216 6.90 30.23 -5.71
N TYR A 217 6.78 28.90 -5.66
CA TYR A 217 5.50 28.21 -5.72
C TYR A 217 4.58 28.56 -4.53
N LEU A 218 5.13 28.59 -3.31
CA LEU A 218 4.38 28.98 -2.11
C LEU A 218 3.88 30.43 -2.20
N LEU A 219 4.71 31.35 -2.69
CA LEU A 219 4.35 32.76 -2.90
C LEU A 219 3.24 32.92 -3.95
N TRP A 220 3.30 32.16 -5.03
CA TRP A 220 2.26 32.16 -6.05
C TRP A 220 0.93 31.61 -5.50
N ASN A 221 0.96 30.51 -4.76
CA ASN A 221 -0.24 29.95 -4.17
C ASN A 221 -0.87 30.90 -3.13
N ALA A 222 -0.04 31.55 -2.30
CA ALA A 222 -0.48 32.54 -1.32
C ALA A 222 -1.13 33.78 -1.97
N SER A 223 -0.60 34.25 -3.10
CA SER A 223 -1.16 35.41 -3.81
C SER A 223 -2.47 35.09 -4.56
N ARG A 224 -2.73 33.83 -4.91
CA ARG A 224 -4.03 33.39 -5.45
C ARG A 224 -5.13 33.30 -4.40
N SER A 225 -4.80 32.97 -3.14
CA SER A 225 -5.79 32.88 -2.05
C SER A 225 -6.35 34.24 -1.61
N ARG A 226 -5.68 35.35 -1.93
CA ARG A 226 -6.09 36.71 -1.55
C ARG A 226 -6.98 37.42 -2.57
N ARG A 227 -7.20 36.84 -3.77
CA ARG A 227 -8.03 37.45 -4.83
C ARG A 227 -9.48 36.96 -4.85
N SER A 228 -9.91 36.22 -3.83
CA SER A 228 -11.29 35.71 -3.69
C SER A 228 -12.04 36.31 -2.50
N HIS A 229 -11.59 37.47 -2.00
CA HIS A 229 -12.33 38.31 -1.06
C HIS A 229 -12.60 39.66 -1.70
#